data_AF-A0A1V4QWI8-F1
#
_entry.id   AF-A0A1V4QWI8-F1
#
_cell.length_a   1.000
_cell.length_b   1.000
_cell.length_c   1.000
_cell.angle_alpha   90.00
_cell.angle_beta   90.00
_cell.angle_gamma   90.00
#
_symmetry.space_group_name_H-M   'P 1'
#
loop_
_entity.id
_entity.type
_entity.pdbx_description
1 polymer ?
#
loop_
_entity_poly.entity_id
_entity_poly.type
_entity_poly.pdbx_seq_one_letter_code
_entity_poly.pdbx_strand_id
1 'polypeptide(L)'
;MEFAMLNIIKGKKLGMTSVFDGSGTTLPATLIRPFRMVVTGLKTPERDGYAAVQVAYDETTAKHVNRPMKGVLARAGVKGYYRKFFEAKVQPEELDNYTLGQEIDPAEFLDYWGEVDIWGTSKGKGFAGGVKRWGFAGQQRTHGDPDNRRPQSGGATDPARVFKGSHRPGRMGNRRATVHQLSCFEYHHAINVLVVQGSVPGPNGGEVTLKVRRRLSDEEVQAIQADREAMDGALQERLRKEREEMERKAKEEAARKAREEAEREAREAAEREAQEEAQPEVEAGAPPETAPTATDGSASPAEDAVKPQESERIAEPPATEPVAGEVEAESGDATAESES
;
A
#
# COMPACT_ATOMS: atom_id res chain seq x y z
N MET A 1 11.02 16.63 -30.09
CA MET A 1 11.74 17.78 -29.48
C MET A 1 12.93 17.21 -28.71
N GLU A 2 14.15 17.72 -28.88
CA GLU A 2 15.37 17.02 -28.40
C GLU A 2 15.82 17.48 -27.01
N PHE A 3 15.09 17.03 -25.98
CA PHE A 3 15.61 17.11 -24.61
C PHE A 3 16.55 15.92 -24.36
N ALA A 4 17.81 16.23 -24.02
CA ALA A 4 18.85 15.27 -23.65
C ALA A 4 18.60 14.67 -22.25
N MET A 5 17.47 13.96 -22.09
CA MET A 5 16.98 13.43 -20.82
C MET A 5 17.78 12.22 -20.34
N LEU A 6 18.10 12.19 -19.06
CA LEU A 6 18.95 11.17 -18.45
C LEU A 6 18.23 9.82 -18.43
N ASN A 7 18.62 8.91 -19.32
CA ASN A 7 17.94 7.64 -19.62
C ASN A 7 17.83 6.63 -18.45
N ILE A 8 18.29 6.97 -17.25
CA ILE A 8 18.34 6.12 -16.04
C ILE A 8 17.88 6.91 -14.81
N ILE A 9 16.83 6.44 -14.13
CA ILE A 9 16.32 7.05 -12.88
C ILE A 9 16.54 6.11 -11.70
N LYS A 10 16.87 6.67 -10.54
CA LYS A 10 16.91 5.98 -9.24
C LYS A 10 15.57 6.15 -8.51
N GLY A 11 15.09 5.09 -7.86
CA GLY A 11 13.86 5.15 -7.09
C GLY A 11 13.78 4.15 -5.93
N LYS A 12 12.72 4.26 -5.15
CA LYS A 12 12.38 3.41 -4.00
C LYS A 12 11.05 2.73 -4.26
N LYS A 13 11.03 1.40 -4.28
CA LYS A 13 9.79 0.62 -4.37
C LYS A 13 8.97 0.87 -3.10
N LEU A 14 7.78 1.44 -3.21
CA LEU A 14 6.89 1.68 -2.07
C LEU A 14 6.12 0.40 -1.71
N GLY A 15 5.39 -0.14 -2.69
CA GLY A 15 4.52 -1.29 -2.52
C GLY A 15 3.94 -1.76 -3.84
N MET A 16 2.85 -2.51 -3.79
CA MET A 16 2.05 -2.91 -4.95
C MET A 16 0.59 -2.57 -4.70
N THR A 17 -0.14 -2.30 -5.77
CA THR A 17 -1.59 -2.03 -5.80
C THR A 17 -2.18 -2.69 -7.04
N SER A 18 -3.50 -2.69 -7.16
CA SER A 18 -4.20 -2.87 -8.44
C SER A 18 -4.58 -1.51 -9.03
N VAL A 19 -4.58 -1.41 -10.35
CA VAL A 19 -5.26 -0.35 -11.11
C VAL A 19 -6.29 -1.00 -12.02
N PHE A 20 -7.33 -0.27 -12.41
CA PHE A 20 -8.27 -0.72 -13.44
C PHE A 20 -7.91 -0.03 -14.76
N ASP A 21 -8.05 -0.73 -15.88
CA ASP A 21 -8.03 -0.10 -17.21
C ASP A 21 -9.44 0.33 -17.64
N GLY A 22 -9.53 1.04 -18.78
CA GLY A 22 -10.81 1.50 -19.34
C GLY A 22 -11.77 0.39 -19.78
N SER A 23 -11.34 -0.88 -19.81
CA SER A 23 -12.23 -2.04 -20.02
C SER A 23 -12.82 -2.58 -18.71
N GLY A 24 -12.36 -2.08 -17.55
CA GLY A 24 -12.68 -2.60 -16.23
C GLY A 24 -11.79 -3.78 -15.80
N THR A 25 -10.72 -4.09 -16.54
CA THR A 25 -9.82 -5.20 -16.20
C THR A 25 -8.83 -4.76 -15.11
N THR A 26 -8.68 -5.57 -14.07
CA THR A 26 -7.77 -5.32 -12.94
C THR A 26 -6.32 -5.67 -13.31
N LEU A 27 -5.45 -4.67 -13.41
CA LEU A 27 -4.03 -4.83 -13.71
C LEU A 27 -3.18 -4.65 -12.44
N PRO A 28 -2.24 -5.58 -12.12
CA PRO A 28 -1.35 -5.42 -10.98
C PRO A 28 -0.29 -4.36 -11.28
N ALA A 29 -0.02 -3.47 -10.33
CA ALA A 29 0.96 -2.40 -10.44
C ALA A 29 1.92 -2.34 -9.24
N THR A 30 3.15 -1.90 -9.48
CA THR A 30 4.13 -1.50 -8.46
C THR A 30 4.19 0.03 -8.38
N LEU A 31 4.14 0.56 -7.16
CA LEU A 31 4.36 1.98 -6.88
C LEU A 31 5.85 2.25 -6.60
N ILE A 32 6.44 3.20 -7.33
CA ILE A 32 7.85 3.59 -7.19
C ILE A 32 7.94 5.10 -6.97
N ARG A 33 8.52 5.53 -5.85
CA ARG A 33 8.91 6.94 -5.69
C ARG A 33 10.31 7.14 -6.28
N PRO A 34 10.50 7.96 -7.32
CA PRO A 34 11.84 8.29 -7.79
C PRO A 34 12.56 9.17 -6.74
N PHE A 35 13.89 9.23 -6.80
CA PHE A 35 14.68 10.14 -5.97
C PHE A 35 14.97 11.42 -6.73
N ARG A 36 15.03 12.55 -6.02
CA ARG A 36 15.70 13.76 -6.53
C ARG A 36 17.17 13.45 -6.81
N MET A 37 17.66 13.97 -7.93
CA MET A 37 18.98 13.68 -8.48
C MET A 37 19.75 14.97 -8.73
N VAL A 38 21.06 14.98 -8.51
CA VAL A 38 21.91 16.16 -8.74
C VAL A 38 23.20 15.77 -9.46
N VAL A 39 23.58 16.51 -10.49
CA VAL A 39 24.83 16.30 -11.23
C VAL A 39 26.04 16.70 -10.38
N THR A 40 26.96 15.76 -10.18
CA THR A 40 28.15 15.91 -9.30
C THR A 40 29.48 15.79 -10.01
N GLY A 41 29.49 15.30 -11.25
CA GLY A 41 30.69 15.21 -12.06
C GLY A 41 30.35 14.83 -13.50
N LEU A 42 31.10 15.39 -14.44
CA LEU A 42 31.09 14.97 -15.85
C LEU A 42 32.34 14.14 -16.11
N LYS A 43 32.19 13.01 -16.80
CA LYS A 43 33.27 12.10 -17.21
C LYS A 43 33.48 12.26 -18.71
N THR A 44 34.63 12.78 -19.11
CA THR A 44 34.96 13.06 -20.52
C THR A 44 35.92 11.98 -21.04
N PRO A 45 35.87 11.63 -22.34
CA PRO A 45 36.69 10.54 -22.88
C PRO A 45 38.20 10.82 -22.81
N GLU A 46 38.64 12.08 -22.82
CA GLU A 46 40.06 12.48 -22.72
C GLU A 46 40.64 12.26 -21.31
N ARG A 47 39.80 12.42 -20.27
CA ARG A 47 40.25 12.36 -18.87
C ARG A 47 39.96 11.01 -18.20
N ASP A 48 38.83 10.39 -18.52
CA ASP A 48 38.34 9.17 -17.87
C ASP A 48 38.25 7.97 -18.82
N GLY A 49 38.43 8.16 -20.14
CA GLY A 49 38.33 7.11 -21.15
C GLY A 49 36.90 6.72 -21.55
N TYR A 50 35.87 7.42 -21.05
CA TYR A 50 34.47 7.23 -21.43
C TYR A 50 33.62 8.46 -21.12
N ALA A 51 32.50 8.60 -21.84
CA ALA A 51 31.45 9.57 -21.58
C ALA A 51 30.47 9.07 -20.50
N ALA A 52 30.25 9.86 -19.44
CA ALA A 52 29.23 9.62 -18.42
C ALA A 52 28.90 10.85 -17.57
N VAL A 53 27.67 10.90 -17.04
CA VAL A 53 27.24 11.85 -16.00
C VAL A 53 27.24 11.14 -14.64
N GLN A 54 27.95 11.69 -13.66
CA GLN A 54 27.95 11.20 -12.27
C GLN A 54 26.88 11.96 -11.46
N VAL A 55 25.89 11.21 -10.97
CA VAL A 55 24.67 11.72 -10.36
C VAL A 55 24.58 11.27 -8.90
N ALA A 56 24.31 12.20 -8.00
CA ALA A 56 24.05 11.94 -6.58
C ALA A 56 22.53 11.89 -6.30
N TYR A 57 22.16 11.08 -5.30
CA TYR A 57 20.77 10.82 -4.88
C TYR A 57 20.75 10.29 -3.43
N ASP A 58 19.55 10.01 -2.90
CA ASP A 58 19.34 9.61 -1.49
C ASP A 58 19.82 10.73 -0.54
N GLU A 59 19.07 11.84 -0.57
CA GLU A 59 19.26 13.05 0.23
C GLU A 59 19.25 12.73 1.73
N THR A 60 20.09 13.41 2.50
CA THR A 60 20.24 13.19 3.93
C THR A 60 20.83 14.41 4.64
N THR A 61 21.07 14.30 5.94
CA THR A 61 21.72 15.34 6.75
C THR A 61 23.24 15.14 6.80
N ALA A 62 23.99 16.25 7.00
CA ALA A 62 25.45 16.27 7.00
C ALA A 62 26.12 15.20 7.89
N LYS A 63 25.47 14.73 8.95
CA LYS A 63 25.99 13.68 9.85
C LYS A 63 26.09 12.29 9.20
N HIS A 64 25.35 12.01 8.12
CA HIS A 64 25.35 10.70 7.45
C HIS A 64 26.24 10.64 6.19
N VAL A 65 27.00 11.70 5.87
CA VAL A 65 27.86 11.76 4.68
C VAL A 65 29.33 11.86 5.06
N ASN A 66 30.13 10.91 4.58
CA ASN A 66 31.56 10.79 4.87
C ASN A 66 32.36 11.97 4.32
N ARG A 67 33.47 12.32 4.98
CA ARG A 67 34.31 13.49 4.63
C ARG A 67 34.75 13.55 3.15
N PRO A 68 35.13 12.44 2.47
CA PRO A 68 35.45 12.47 1.05
C PRO A 68 34.25 12.83 0.15
N MET A 69 33.08 12.26 0.43
CA MET A 69 31.83 12.55 -0.31
C MET A 69 31.41 14.02 -0.18
N LYS A 70 31.58 14.62 1.01
CA LYS A 70 31.39 16.06 1.21
C LYS A 70 32.31 16.90 0.32
N GLY A 71 33.57 16.47 0.13
CA GLY A 71 34.51 17.14 -0.77
C GLY A 71 34.10 17.08 -2.24
N VAL A 72 33.47 15.99 -2.68
CA VAL A 72 32.90 15.86 -4.03
C VAL A 72 31.70 16.79 -4.20
N LEU A 73 30.73 16.74 -3.28
CA LEU A 73 29.53 17.59 -3.32
C LEU A 73 29.86 19.09 -3.28
N ALA A 74 30.81 19.49 -2.42
CA ALA A 74 31.27 20.88 -2.33
C ALA A 74 31.99 21.35 -3.60
N ARG A 75 32.79 20.50 -4.24
CA ARG A 75 33.43 20.80 -5.54
C ARG A 75 32.40 21.01 -6.65
N ALA A 76 31.29 20.28 -6.60
CA ALA A 76 30.19 20.38 -7.56
C ALA A 76 29.18 21.50 -7.24
N GLY A 77 29.39 22.31 -6.20
CA GLY A 77 28.49 23.41 -5.82
C GLY A 77 27.12 22.97 -5.29
N VAL A 78 26.94 21.68 -4.95
CA VAL A 78 25.63 21.10 -4.64
C VAL A 78 25.05 21.63 -3.33
N LYS A 79 23.82 22.13 -3.40
CA LYS A 79 23.01 22.53 -2.25
C LYS A 79 22.42 21.28 -1.57
N GLY A 80 23.12 20.74 -0.57
CA GLY A 80 22.61 19.65 0.26
C GLY A 80 23.63 18.54 0.50
N TYR A 81 23.16 17.41 1.03
CA TYR A 81 24.00 16.26 1.35
C TYR A 81 23.36 14.98 0.82
N TYR A 82 24.07 14.29 -0.08
CA TYR A 82 23.60 13.05 -0.71
C TYR A 82 24.48 11.88 -0.28
N ARG A 83 23.86 10.73 0.00
CA ARG A 83 24.56 9.54 0.50
C ARG A 83 25.03 8.60 -0.60
N LYS A 84 24.38 8.63 -1.77
CA LYS A 84 24.63 7.68 -2.86
C LYS A 84 24.94 8.40 -4.16
N PHE A 85 25.72 7.72 -4.99
CA PHE A 85 26.19 8.18 -6.29
C PHE A 85 26.01 7.04 -7.31
N PHE A 86 25.75 7.37 -8.56
CA PHE A 86 25.82 6.44 -9.69
C PHE A 86 26.31 7.18 -10.93
N GLU A 87 26.72 6.43 -11.94
CA GLU A 87 27.14 6.98 -13.23
C GLU A 87 26.19 6.49 -14.31
N ALA A 88 25.61 7.43 -15.05
CA ALA A 88 24.84 7.16 -16.25
C ALA A 88 25.76 7.36 -17.46
N LYS A 89 25.93 6.32 -18.27
CA LYS A 89 26.60 6.47 -19.57
C LYS A 89 25.69 7.26 -20.51
N VAL A 90 26.27 8.26 -21.14
CA VAL A 90 25.68 9.16 -22.13
C VAL A 90 26.60 9.16 -23.36
N GLN A 91 26.13 9.65 -24.50
CA GLN A 91 26.99 9.88 -25.66
C GLN A 91 27.92 11.09 -25.41
N PRO A 92 29.09 11.19 -26.06
CA PRO A 92 30.00 12.33 -25.89
C PRO A 92 29.31 13.69 -26.15
N GLU A 93 28.44 13.75 -27.15
CA GLU A 93 27.70 14.94 -27.58
C GLU A 93 26.59 15.33 -26.58
N GLU A 94 26.12 14.38 -25.77
CA GLU A 94 25.11 14.65 -24.74
C GLU A 94 25.69 15.38 -23.52
N LEU A 95 27.02 15.36 -23.30
CA LEU A 95 27.65 15.90 -22.07
C LEU A 95 27.41 17.40 -21.86
N ASP A 96 27.47 18.20 -22.92
CA ASP A 96 27.41 19.67 -22.83
C ASP A 96 26.03 20.18 -22.38
N ASN A 97 25.01 19.31 -22.39
CA ASN A 97 23.66 19.59 -21.87
C ASN A 97 23.57 19.51 -20.34
N TYR A 98 24.63 19.05 -19.65
CA TYR A 98 24.66 18.83 -18.21
C TYR A 98 25.65 19.76 -17.52
N THR A 99 25.21 20.45 -16.47
CA THR A 99 26.05 21.36 -15.67
C THR A 99 26.29 20.83 -14.26
N LEU A 100 27.44 21.16 -13.65
CA LEU A 100 27.73 20.75 -12.27
C LEU A 100 26.80 21.47 -11.29
N GLY A 101 26.21 20.73 -10.36
CA GLY A 101 25.24 21.26 -9.41
C GLY A 101 23.80 21.33 -9.93
N GLN A 102 23.56 20.95 -11.20
CA GLN A 102 22.21 20.86 -11.77
C GLN A 102 21.37 19.83 -11.04
N GLU A 103 20.25 20.28 -10.47
CA GLU A 103 19.18 19.41 -10.01
C GLU A 103 18.43 18.86 -11.23
N ILE A 104 18.07 17.57 -11.17
CA ILE A 104 17.25 16.87 -12.16
C ILE A 104 16.05 16.33 -11.39
N ASP A 105 14.87 16.93 -11.60
CA ASP A 105 13.64 16.38 -11.03
C ASP A 105 13.05 15.32 -11.99
N PRO A 106 12.89 14.07 -11.55
CA PRO A 106 12.22 13.01 -12.32
C PRO A 106 10.84 13.41 -12.88
N ALA A 107 10.14 14.35 -12.23
CA ALA A 107 8.83 14.81 -12.64
C ALA A 107 8.80 15.38 -14.07
N GLU A 108 9.86 16.07 -14.50
CA GLU A 108 9.90 16.80 -15.78
C GLU A 108 9.82 15.89 -17.03
N PHE A 109 10.07 14.58 -16.87
CA PHE A 109 10.24 13.67 -18.01
C PHE A 109 9.70 12.25 -17.84
N LEU A 110 9.14 11.89 -16.68
CA LEU A 110 8.58 10.56 -16.45
C LEU A 110 7.28 10.27 -17.25
N ASP A 111 6.53 11.30 -17.66
CA ASP A 111 5.30 11.13 -18.44
C ASP A 111 5.55 10.59 -19.86
N TYR A 112 6.73 10.86 -20.44
CA TYR A 112 7.12 10.36 -21.77
C TYR A 112 7.64 8.92 -21.75
N TRP A 113 7.62 8.23 -20.60
CA TRP A 113 8.15 6.87 -20.47
C TRP A 113 7.06 5.84 -20.75
N GLY A 114 7.18 5.09 -21.85
CA GLY A 114 6.22 4.03 -22.20
C GLY A 114 6.61 2.67 -21.64
N GLU A 115 7.83 2.21 -21.96
CA GLU A 115 8.38 0.96 -21.45
C GLU A 115 9.70 1.18 -20.71
N VAL A 116 9.88 0.46 -19.59
CA VAL A 116 11.09 0.49 -18.77
C VAL A 116 11.67 -0.88 -18.49
N ASP A 117 12.99 -0.94 -18.43
CA ASP A 117 13.74 -2.05 -17.84
C ASP A 117 14.13 -1.66 -16.41
N ILE A 118 13.64 -2.41 -15.41
CA ILE A 118 13.87 -2.11 -13.99
C ILE A 118 14.74 -3.17 -13.33
N TRP A 119 15.85 -2.74 -12.72
CA TRP A 119 16.70 -3.62 -11.91
C TRP A 119 16.74 -3.22 -10.43
N GLY A 120 16.86 -4.24 -9.58
CA GLY A 120 16.91 -4.11 -8.12
C GLY A 120 17.53 -5.33 -7.47
N THR A 121 17.75 -5.27 -6.16
CA THR A 121 18.29 -6.40 -5.40
C THR A 121 17.16 -7.33 -4.96
N SER A 122 17.13 -8.54 -5.52
CA SER A 122 16.13 -9.57 -5.23
C SER A 122 16.06 -9.91 -3.72
N LYS A 123 14.83 -10.10 -3.19
CA LYS A 123 14.59 -10.51 -1.79
C LYS A 123 15.45 -11.74 -1.44
N GLY A 124 16.27 -11.65 -0.39
CA GLY A 124 17.06 -12.77 0.12
C GLY A 124 16.19 -13.94 0.58
N LYS A 125 16.67 -15.18 0.42
CA LYS A 125 15.95 -16.42 0.79
C LYS A 125 16.78 -17.37 1.66
N GLY A 126 17.90 -16.90 2.22
CA GLY A 126 18.82 -17.69 3.03
C GLY A 126 19.64 -18.70 2.21
N PHE A 127 20.13 -19.76 2.86
CA PHE A 127 20.63 -20.95 2.20
C PHE A 127 19.44 -21.80 1.74
N ALA A 128 19.40 -22.19 0.47
CA ALA A 128 18.29 -22.95 -0.11
C ALA A 128 18.78 -24.30 -0.68
N GLY A 129 18.02 -25.37 -0.39
CA GLY A 129 18.20 -26.69 -0.99
C GLY A 129 17.89 -26.72 -2.49
N GLY A 130 18.25 -27.83 -3.17
CA GLY A 130 18.12 -27.97 -4.62
C GLY A 130 16.71 -27.69 -5.14
N VAL A 131 15.70 -28.27 -4.49
CA VAL A 131 14.26 -28.06 -4.78
C VAL A 131 13.91 -26.57 -4.85
N LYS A 132 14.15 -25.82 -3.76
CA LYS A 132 13.80 -24.39 -3.64
C LYS A 132 14.67 -23.47 -4.52
N ARG A 133 15.93 -23.85 -4.77
CA ARG A 133 16.90 -23.01 -5.49
C ARG A 133 16.84 -23.19 -7.02
N TRP A 134 16.53 -24.39 -7.49
CA TRP A 134 16.68 -24.80 -8.89
C TRP A 134 15.48 -25.58 -9.45
N GLY A 135 14.39 -25.75 -8.69
CA GLY A 135 13.18 -26.44 -9.16
C GLY A 135 13.31 -27.97 -9.26
N PHE A 136 14.25 -28.58 -8.54
CA PHE A 136 14.39 -30.05 -8.54
C PHE A 136 13.12 -30.70 -7.96
N ALA A 137 12.59 -31.74 -8.63
CA ALA A 137 11.35 -32.40 -8.24
C ALA A 137 11.40 -33.09 -6.86
N GLY A 138 12.60 -33.53 -6.43
CA GLY A 138 12.77 -34.41 -5.27
C GLY A 138 12.70 -35.88 -5.68
N GLN A 139 12.37 -36.76 -4.72
CA GLN A 139 12.08 -38.17 -4.93
C GLN A 139 10.72 -38.52 -4.27
N GLN A 140 10.38 -39.81 -4.16
CA GLN A 140 9.12 -40.25 -3.56
C GLN A 140 9.04 -39.84 -2.08
N ARG A 141 7.82 -39.60 -1.58
CA ARG A 141 7.55 -39.28 -0.16
C ARG A 141 7.06 -40.46 0.66
N THR A 142 6.87 -41.60 0.01
CA THR A 142 6.35 -42.87 0.55
C THR A 142 7.32 -44.00 0.17
N HIS A 143 6.99 -45.25 0.51
CA HIS A 143 7.80 -46.45 0.19
C HIS A 143 9.25 -46.44 0.71
N GLY A 144 9.53 -45.65 1.75
CA GLY A 144 10.77 -45.77 2.55
C GLY A 144 11.96 -44.93 2.10
N ASP A 145 11.80 -43.93 1.21
CA ASP A 145 12.88 -43.00 0.86
C ASP A 145 13.11 -41.94 1.97
N PRO A 146 14.25 -41.96 2.68
CA PRO A 146 14.55 -40.99 3.74
C PRO A 146 15.02 -39.62 3.19
N ASP A 147 15.42 -39.55 1.93
CA ASP A 147 16.24 -38.47 1.35
C ASP A 147 15.53 -37.69 0.24
N ASN A 148 14.19 -37.70 0.25
CA ASN A 148 13.25 -37.14 -0.73
C ASN A 148 13.48 -35.71 -1.26
N ARG A 149 14.40 -34.92 -0.67
CA ARG A 149 14.77 -33.55 -1.06
C ARG A 149 16.26 -33.35 -1.31
N ARG A 150 17.10 -34.39 -1.21
CA ARG A 150 18.55 -34.30 -1.45
C ARG A 150 18.90 -34.39 -2.95
N PRO A 151 19.89 -33.61 -3.43
CA PRO A 151 20.40 -33.73 -4.80
C PRO A 151 21.43 -34.85 -4.88
N GLN A 152 21.08 -35.94 -5.58
CA GLN A 152 21.87 -37.17 -5.65
C GLN A 152 23.10 -37.05 -6.59
N SER A 153 23.03 -37.64 -7.79
CA SER A 153 24.20 -38.04 -8.59
C SER A 153 25.18 -36.91 -8.94
N GLY A 154 26.47 -37.27 -9.01
CA GLY A 154 27.57 -36.44 -9.51
C GLY A 154 28.05 -36.80 -10.92
N GLY A 155 27.56 -37.89 -11.51
CA GLY A 155 28.12 -38.53 -12.71
C GLY A 155 28.81 -39.87 -12.42
N ALA A 156 29.32 -40.51 -13.47
CA ALA A 156 30.10 -41.75 -13.38
C ALA A 156 31.58 -41.50 -13.08
N THR A 157 32.36 -42.57 -12.91
CA THR A 157 33.79 -42.53 -12.52
C THR A 157 34.69 -41.81 -13.52
N ASP A 158 34.47 -41.99 -14.82
CA ASP A 158 35.35 -41.51 -15.92
C ASP A 158 35.71 -40.01 -15.84
N PRO A 159 34.78 -39.04 -15.71
CA PRO A 159 35.12 -37.63 -15.53
C PRO A 159 35.80 -37.32 -14.17
N ALA A 160 35.70 -38.21 -13.17
CA ALA A 160 36.26 -38.14 -11.82
C ALA A 160 36.03 -36.82 -11.03
N ARG A 161 35.13 -35.94 -11.49
CA ARG A 161 34.93 -34.59 -10.95
C ARG A 161 33.52 -34.07 -11.20
N VAL A 162 33.05 -33.17 -10.33
CA VAL A 162 31.82 -32.40 -10.58
C VAL A 162 32.13 -31.27 -11.56
N PHE A 163 31.29 -31.10 -12.59
CA PHE A 163 31.46 -30.06 -13.59
C PHE A 163 31.18 -28.65 -13.00
N LYS A 164 31.89 -27.64 -13.52
CA LYS A 164 31.64 -26.23 -13.16
C LYS A 164 30.24 -25.84 -13.65
N GLY A 165 29.46 -25.20 -12.79
CA GLY A 165 28.07 -24.80 -13.06
C GLY A 165 27.00 -25.80 -12.61
N SER A 166 27.35 -27.03 -12.21
CA SER A 166 26.37 -28.02 -11.73
C SER A 166 25.51 -27.46 -10.57
N HIS A 167 24.20 -27.52 -10.74
CA HIS A 167 23.21 -26.98 -9.80
C HIS A 167 23.25 -27.72 -8.44
N ARG A 168 23.68 -27.01 -7.39
CA ARG A 168 23.78 -27.51 -6.00
C ARG A 168 23.13 -26.52 -5.00
N PRO A 169 22.82 -26.93 -3.75
CA PRO A 169 22.31 -26.03 -2.70
C PRO A 169 23.19 -24.80 -2.46
N GLY A 170 22.64 -23.75 -1.84
CA GLY A 170 23.42 -22.54 -1.51
C GLY A 170 22.58 -21.28 -1.33
N ARG A 171 23.26 -20.15 -1.10
CA ARG A 171 22.62 -18.84 -0.84
C ARG A 171 21.80 -18.37 -2.05
N MET A 172 20.51 -18.11 -1.81
CA MET A 172 19.51 -17.71 -2.82
C MET A 172 18.97 -16.29 -2.54
N GLY A 173 18.65 -15.55 -3.61
CA GLY A 173 18.29 -14.14 -3.54
C GLY A 173 19.47 -13.24 -3.18
N ASN A 174 19.21 -11.97 -2.85
CA ASN A 174 20.22 -10.94 -2.60
C ASN A 174 21.22 -10.79 -3.77
N ARG A 175 20.71 -10.88 -5.00
CA ARG A 175 21.42 -10.65 -6.25
C ARG A 175 20.70 -9.56 -7.05
N ARG A 176 21.44 -8.77 -7.83
CA ARG A 176 20.84 -7.87 -8.83
C ARG A 176 20.04 -8.73 -9.82
N ALA A 177 18.78 -8.37 -10.01
CA ALA A 177 17.90 -8.94 -11.01
C ALA A 177 17.26 -7.79 -11.81
N THR A 178 17.02 -8.02 -13.10
CA THR A 178 16.34 -7.09 -14.00
C THR A 178 15.02 -7.73 -14.42
N VAL A 179 13.97 -6.94 -14.48
CA VAL A 179 12.74 -7.27 -15.21
C VAL A 179 12.66 -6.28 -16.36
N HIS A 180 12.48 -6.81 -17.56
CA HIS A 180 12.51 -6.06 -18.81
C HIS A 180 11.10 -5.75 -19.29
N GLN A 181 10.94 -4.68 -20.07
CA GLN A 181 9.71 -4.34 -20.77
C GLN A 181 8.48 -4.29 -19.84
N LEU A 182 8.58 -3.50 -18.76
CA LEU A 182 7.44 -3.16 -17.92
C LEU A 182 6.80 -1.86 -18.43
N SER A 183 5.50 -1.87 -18.66
CA SER A 183 4.72 -0.69 -19.04
C SER A 183 4.68 0.31 -17.87
N CYS A 184 4.96 1.59 -18.13
CA CYS A 184 4.56 2.66 -17.23
C CYS A 184 3.08 2.99 -17.49
N PHE A 185 2.31 3.23 -16.43
CA PHE A 185 0.98 3.83 -16.55
C PHE A 185 1.07 5.35 -16.40
N GLU A 186 1.53 5.82 -15.24
CA GLU A 186 1.42 7.24 -14.87
C GLU A 186 2.53 7.67 -13.94
N TYR A 187 2.93 8.95 -14.04
CA TYR A 187 3.61 9.66 -12.96
C TYR A 187 2.66 10.61 -12.23
N HIS A 188 2.26 10.24 -11.01
CA HIS A 188 1.38 11.09 -10.21
C HIS A 188 2.22 12.17 -9.48
N HIS A 189 2.32 13.33 -10.14
CA HIS A 189 3.13 14.49 -9.73
C HIS A 189 2.96 14.90 -8.27
N ALA A 190 1.72 15.07 -7.79
CA ALA A 190 1.43 15.57 -6.44
C ALA A 190 2.03 14.71 -5.30
N ILE A 191 2.12 13.39 -5.50
CA ILE A 191 2.69 12.45 -4.51
C ILE A 191 4.10 11.98 -4.87
N ASN A 192 4.62 12.39 -6.03
CA ASN A 192 5.86 11.95 -6.65
C ASN A 192 5.98 10.41 -6.65
N VAL A 193 5.11 9.75 -7.42
CA VAL A 193 5.08 8.28 -7.58
C VAL A 193 4.83 7.89 -9.03
N LEU A 194 5.72 7.08 -9.58
CA LEU A 194 5.53 6.36 -10.84
C LEU A 194 4.79 5.04 -10.58
N VAL A 195 3.75 4.80 -11.38
CA VAL A 195 2.93 3.58 -11.38
C VAL A 195 3.39 2.71 -12.55
N VAL A 196 3.96 1.54 -12.26
CA VAL A 196 4.51 0.60 -13.26
C VAL A 196 3.75 -0.72 -13.22
N GLN A 197 3.36 -1.26 -14.38
CA GLN A 197 2.69 -2.54 -14.49
C GLN A 197 3.57 -3.70 -13.98
N GLY A 198 2.96 -4.66 -13.28
CA GLY A 198 3.60 -5.90 -12.86
C GLY A 198 4.52 -5.81 -11.64
N SER A 199 5.50 -6.73 -11.58
CA SER A 199 6.27 -7.06 -10.37
C SER A 199 7.74 -6.64 -10.45
N VAL A 200 8.10 -5.62 -9.68
CA VAL A 200 9.47 -5.09 -9.62
C VAL A 200 10.36 -5.86 -8.61
N PRO A 201 11.63 -6.18 -8.94
CA PRO A 201 12.53 -6.96 -8.09
C PRO A 201 12.95 -6.23 -6.81
N GLY A 202 12.61 -6.80 -5.65
CA GLY A 202 13.12 -6.37 -4.34
C GLY A 202 12.07 -6.30 -3.23
N PRO A 203 12.49 -5.94 -2.01
CA PRO A 203 11.59 -5.64 -0.90
C PRO A 203 10.91 -4.26 -1.07
N ASN A 204 9.82 -4.06 -0.34
CA ASN A 204 9.25 -2.73 -0.14
C ASN A 204 10.26 -1.88 0.64
N GLY A 205 10.35 -0.60 0.32
CA GLY A 205 11.43 0.29 0.75
C GLY A 205 12.80 0.04 0.07
N GLY A 206 12.92 -0.98 -0.78
CA GLY A 206 14.14 -1.29 -1.52
C GLY A 206 14.44 -0.29 -2.63
N GLU A 207 15.73 -0.07 -2.88
CA GLU A 207 16.19 0.72 -4.02
C GLU A 207 16.02 -0.07 -5.33
N VAL A 208 15.47 0.63 -6.32
CA VAL A 208 15.32 0.17 -7.70
C VAL A 208 15.94 1.20 -8.63
N THR A 209 16.36 0.77 -9.80
CA THR A 209 16.86 1.65 -10.87
C THR A 209 16.12 1.29 -12.14
N LEU A 210 15.61 2.31 -12.81
CA LEU A 210 14.81 2.18 -14.02
C LEU A 210 15.65 2.72 -15.19
N LYS A 211 15.55 2.10 -16.35
CA LYS A 211 16.06 2.62 -17.62
C LYS A 211 14.94 2.66 -18.64
N VAL A 212 14.87 3.72 -19.43
CA VAL A 212 14.01 3.80 -20.61
C VAL A 212 14.35 2.67 -21.58
N ARG A 213 13.32 1.92 -21.99
CA ARG A 213 13.34 1.04 -23.17
C ARG A 213 12.69 1.74 -24.36
N ARG A 214 11.48 2.26 -24.16
CA ARG A 214 10.70 2.99 -25.17
C ARG A 214 10.18 4.29 -24.56
N ARG A 215 10.36 5.40 -25.29
CA ARG A 215 9.65 6.67 -25.06
C ARG A 215 8.32 6.65 -25.84
N LEU A 216 7.31 7.31 -25.29
CA LEU A 216 6.06 7.62 -26.00
C LEU A 216 6.29 8.84 -26.92
N SER A 217 5.49 8.99 -27.98
CA SER A 217 5.40 10.27 -28.70
C SER A 217 4.52 11.27 -27.93
N ASP A 218 4.63 12.55 -28.26
CA ASP A 218 3.77 13.60 -27.68
C ASP A 218 2.27 13.31 -27.92
N GLU A 219 1.94 12.72 -29.07
CA GLU A 219 0.59 12.27 -29.45
C GLU A 219 0.12 11.07 -28.58
N GLU A 220 0.99 10.10 -28.33
CA GLU A 220 0.68 8.95 -27.45
C GLU A 220 0.46 9.40 -26.00
N VAL A 221 1.25 10.35 -25.49
CA VAL A 221 1.06 10.94 -24.15
C VAL A 221 -0.28 11.67 -24.06
N GLN A 222 -0.62 12.49 -25.05
CA GLN A 222 -1.90 13.22 -25.08
C GLN A 222 -3.11 12.28 -25.16
N ALA A 223 -3.04 11.20 -25.95
CA ALA A 223 -4.10 10.20 -26.01
C ALA A 223 -4.31 9.51 -24.64
N ILE A 224 -3.22 9.09 -23.99
CA ILE A 224 -3.24 8.47 -22.66
C ILE A 224 -3.80 9.40 -21.58
N GLN A 225 -3.54 10.71 -21.69
CA GLN A 225 -4.10 11.73 -20.79
C GLN A 225 -5.60 11.94 -21.03
N ALA A 226 -6.02 12.11 -22.29
CA ALA A 226 -7.43 12.31 -22.65
C ALA A 226 -8.32 11.10 -22.28
N ASP A 227 -7.84 9.87 -22.49
CA ASP A 227 -8.54 8.65 -22.08
C ASP A 227 -8.75 8.60 -20.55
N ARG A 228 -7.83 9.16 -19.75
CA ARG A 228 -7.97 9.23 -18.28
C ARG A 228 -8.90 10.33 -17.83
N GLU A 229 -8.82 11.53 -18.40
CA GLU A 229 -9.76 12.61 -18.08
C GLU A 229 -11.22 12.18 -18.38
N ALA A 230 -11.43 11.40 -19.44
CA ALA A 230 -12.72 10.77 -19.73
C ALA A 230 -13.15 9.72 -18.69
N MET A 231 -12.23 8.87 -18.21
CA MET A 231 -12.51 7.88 -17.16
C MET A 231 -12.80 8.53 -15.79
N ASP A 232 -12.00 9.53 -15.39
CA ASP A 232 -12.20 10.27 -14.14
C ASP A 232 -13.49 11.10 -14.18
N GLY A 233 -13.82 11.71 -15.33
CA GLY A 233 -15.11 12.36 -15.55
C GLY A 233 -16.29 11.39 -15.40
N ALA A 234 -16.20 10.20 -16.02
CA ALA A 234 -17.22 9.16 -15.89
C ALA A 234 -17.33 8.60 -14.45
N LEU A 235 -16.21 8.51 -13.71
CA LEU A 235 -16.21 8.11 -12.31
C LEU A 235 -16.86 9.19 -11.42
N GLN A 236 -16.53 10.47 -11.62
CA GLN A 236 -17.15 11.58 -10.91
C GLN A 236 -18.65 11.67 -11.18
N GLU A 237 -19.10 11.42 -12.41
CA GLU A 237 -20.53 11.40 -12.75
C GLU A 237 -21.27 10.23 -12.05
N ARG A 238 -20.65 9.04 -11.96
CA ARG A 238 -21.20 7.90 -11.20
C ARG A 238 -21.29 8.21 -9.70
N LEU A 239 -20.19 8.66 -9.09
CA LEU A 239 -20.15 9.04 -7.68
C LEU A 239 -21.14 10.17 -7.34
N ARG A 240 -21.39 11.08 -8.29
CA ARG A 240 -22.44 12.11 -8.16
C ARG A 240 -23.84 11.49 -8.16
N LYS A 241 -24.17 10.62 -9.11
CA LYS A 241 -25.48 9.93 -9.18
C LYS A 241 -25.73 9.06 -7.94
N GLU A 242 -24.70 8.36 -7.46
CA GLU A 242 -24.76 7.58 -6.21
C GLU A 242 -25.05 8.47 -4.99
N ARG A 243 -24.42 9.66 -4.88
CA ARG A 243 -24.72 10.64 -3.84
C ARG A 243 -26.14 11.20 -3.95
N GLU A 244 -26.58 11.58 -5.14
CA GLU A 244 -27.94 12.10 -5.37
C GLU A 244 -29.01 11.02 -5.05
N GLU A 245 -28.76 9.75 -5.37
CA GLU A 245 -29.61 8.63 -4.95
C GLU A 245 -29.58 8.38 -3.44
N MET A 246 -28.41 8.42 -2.79
CA MET A 246 -28.29 8.22 -1.34
C MET A 246 -28.98 9.36 -0.57
N GLU A 247 -28.85 10.60 -1.02
CA GLU A 247 -29.63 11.72 -0.49
C GLU A 247 -31.13 11.53 -0.69
N ARG A 248 -31.58 11.02 -1.85
CA ARG A 248 -33.00 10.76 -2.08
C ARG A 248 -33.53 9.68 -1.16
N LYS A 249 -32.81 8.56 -1.02
CA LYS A 249 -33.13 7.46 -0.09
C LYS A 249 -33.15 7.94 1.37
N ALA A 250 -32.19 8.76 1.78
CA ALA A 250 -32.16 9.35 3.12
C ALA A 250 -33.34 10.31 3.38
N LYS A 251 -33.74 11.12 2.37
CA LYS A 251 -34.91 12.00 2.46
C LYS A 251 -36.23 11.22 2.48
N GLU A 252 -36.32 10.14 1.69
CA GLU A 252 -37.44 9.19 1.69
C GLU A 252 -37.56 8.47 3.05
N GLU A 253 -36.45 8.00 3.63
CA GLU A 253 -36.42 7.35 4.95
C GLU A 253 -36.72 8.32 6.09
N ALA A 254 -36.18 9.54 6.06
CA ALA A 254 -36.48 10.59 7.04
C ALA A 254 -37.97 11.00 6.98
N ALA A 255 -38.53 11.13 5.77
CA ALA A 255 -39.96 11.38 5.59
C ALA A 255 -40.83 10.20 6.03
N ARG A 256 -40.34 8.95 5.94
CA ARG A 256 -41.04 7.79 6.49
C ARG A 256 -41.02 7.80 8.03
N LYS A 257 -39.84 8.02 8.63
CA LYS A 257 -39.69 8.14 10.10
C LYS A 257 -40.55 9.26 10.68
N ALA A 258 -40.52 10.46 10.09
CA ALA A 258 -41.36 11.57 10.54
C ALA A 258 -42.87 11.30 10.41
N ARG A 259 -43.29 10.43 9.47
CA ARG A 259 -44.70 9.97 9.38
C ARG A 259 -45.01 8.91 10.43
N GLU A 260 -44.11 7.94 10.64
CA GLU A 260 -44.23 6.91 11.70
C GLU A 260 -44.24 7.56 13.11
N GLU A 261 -43.52 8.67 13.29
CA GLU A 261 -43.44 9.48 14.51
C GLU A 261 -44.71 10.31 14.70
N ALA A 262 -45.13 11.09 13.70
CA ALA A 262 -46.39 11.84 13.75
C ALA A 262 -47.63 10.94 13.89
N GLU A 263 -47.62 9.71 13.35
CA GLU A 263 -48.69 8.74 13.58
C GLU A 263 -48.69 8.19 15.01
N ARG A 264 -47.52 8.04 15.66
CA ARG A 264 -47.44 7.72 17.09
C ARG A 264 -47.94 8.87 17.96
N GLU A 265 -47.49 10.09 17.70
CA GLU A 265 -47.97 11.28 18.41
C GLU A 265 -49.50 11.44 18.27
N ALA A 266 -50.05 11.22 17.08
CA ALA A 266 -51.50 11.26 16.85
C ALA A 266 -52.27 10.13 17.58
N ARG A 267 -51.70 8.92 17.65
CA ARG A 267 -52.28 7.80 18.42
C ARG A 267 -52.23 8.08 19.92
N GLU A 268 -51.10 8.57 20.44
CA GLU A 268 -50.97 8.97 21.85
C GLU A 268 -51.87 10.15 22.21
N ALA A 269 -52.08 11.10 21.29
CA ALA A 269 -53.03 12.20 21.49
C ALA A 269 -54.46 11.68 21.57
N ALA A 270 -54.87 10.81 20.64
CA ALA A 270 -56.20 10.19 20.63
C ALA A 270 -56.44 9.29 21.86
N GLU A 271 -55.43 8.57 22.36
CA GLU A 271 -55.53 7.79 23.60
C GLU A 271 -55.66 8.68 24.85
N ARG A 272 -55.12 9.90 24.85
CA ARG A 272 -55.29 10.89 25.93
C ARG A 272 -56.66 11.56 25.85
N GLU A 273 -57.10 11.97 24.66
CA GLU A 273 -58.43 12.56 24.42
C GLU A 273 -59.55 11.57 24.79
N ALA A 274 -59.39 10.28 24.48
CA ALA A 274 -60.29 9.21 24.91
C ALA A 274 -60.25 8.90 26.42
N GLN A 275 -59.19 9.29 27.14
CA GLN A 275 -59.14 9.23 28.63
C GLN A 275 -59.76 10.47 29.28
N GLU A 276 -59.88 11.58 28.54
CA GLU A 276 -60.48 12.84 28.99
C GLU A 276 -62.01 12.81 28.79
N GLU A 277 -62.51 12.31 27.65
CA GLU A 277 -63.96 12.07 27.44
C GLU A 277 -64.55 10.99 28.37
N ALA A 278 -63.72 10.15 29.00
CA ALA A 278 -64.15 9.04 29.85
C ALA A 278 -64.61 9.45 31.28
N GLN A 279 -64.66 10.75 31.61
CA GLN A 279 -64.94 11.23 32.99
C GLN A 279 -66.09 12.25 33.09
N PRO A 280 -67.33 11.80 33.38
CA PRO A 280 -68.36 12.61 34.01
C PRO A 280 -68.31 12.51 35.56
N GLU A 281 -68.68 13.59 36.24
CA GLU A 281 -68.67 13.72 37.71
C GLU A 281 -69.78 12.91 38.42
N VAL A 282 -69.60 12.56 39.71
CA VAL A 282 -70.59 12.74 40.82
C VAL A 282 -70.06 12.22 42.18
N GLU A 283 -69.92 13.16 43.12
CA GLU A 283 -70.27 13.17 44.56
C GLU A 283 -70.09 11.96 45.54
N ALA A 284 -69.21 12.20 46.54
CA ALA A 284 -69.16 11.79 47.97
C ALA A 284 -69.96 10.59 48.58
N GLY A 285 -69.27 9.80 49.43
CA GLY A 285 -69.84 8.89 50.44
C GLY A 285 -68.77 8.27 51.37
N ALA A 286 -69.08 7.90 52.62
CA ALA A 286 -68.10 7.51 53.66
C ALA A 286 -68.48 6.18 54.42
N PRO A 287 -67.83 5.75 55.54
CA PRO A 287 -67.14 4.45 55.66
C PRO A 287 -67.91 3.43 56.58
N PRO A 288 -67.37 2.22 56.95
CA PRO A 288 -66.32 2.07 57.99
C PRO A 288 -65.35 0.84 57.88
N GLU A 289 -64.33 0.83 58.76
CA GLU A 289 -63.51 -0.24 59.38
C GLU A 289 -63.53 -1.71 58.84
N THR A 290 -62.39 -2.41 58.69
CA THR A 290 -61.58 -2.97 59.81
C THR A 290 -60.18 -3.50 59.36
N ALA A 291 -59.28 -3.80 60.31
CA ALA A 291 -57.87 -4.19 60.14
C ALA A 291 -57.59 -5.63 60.68
N PRO A 292 -56.34 -6.16 60.80
CA PRO A 292 -54.99 -5.67 60.45
C PRO A 292 -54.28 -6.64 59.45
N THR A 293 -52.95 -6.87 59.29
CA THR A 293 -51.66 -6.66 60.03
C THR A 293 -50.50 -6.84 59.00
N ALA A 294 -49.19 -6.56 59.18
CA ALA A 294 -48.34 -6.13 60.31
C ALA A 294 -47.00 -5.48 59.84
N THR A 295 -46.25 -4.91 60.79
CA THR A 295 -44.76 -4.84 61.01
C THR A 295 -43.77 -5.38 59.94
N ASP A 296 -42.58 -4.81 59.73
CA ASP A 296 -41.88 -3.61 60.26
C ASP A 296 -40.80 -3.20 59.21
N GLY A 297 -40.35 -1.94 59.06
CA GLY A 297 -39.43 -1.20 59.94
C GLY A 297 -37.96 -1.55 59.65
N SER A 298 -36.97 -0.65 59.57
CA SER A 298 -36.90 0.83 59.61
C SER A 298 -35.60 1.25 58.84
N ALA A 299 -35.12 2.50 58.69
CA ALA A 299 -35.41 3.79 59.34
C ALA A 299 -35.04 5.01 58.43
N SER A 300 -35.14 6.22 58.98
CA SER A 300 -34.62 7.51 58.48
C SER A 300 -33.23 7.83 59.13
N PRO A 301 -32.46 8.92 58.81
CA PRO A 301 -32.96 10.28 58.49
C PRO A 301 -32.17 11.21 57.54
N ALA A 302 -32.87 12.28 57.12
CA ALA A 302 -32.47 13.71 57.02
C ALA A 302 -31.41 14.25 56.01
N GLU A 303 -31.78 15.42 55.43
CA GLU A 303 -30.97 16.63 55.13
C GLU A 303 -29.80 16.55 54.11
N ASP A 304 -29.50 17.57 53.28
CA ASP A 304 -30.26 18.74 52.75
C ASP A 304 -29.48 19.34 51.53
N ALA A 305 -30.01 20.39 50.90
CA ALA A 305 -29.30 21.49 50.23
C ALA A 305 -28.48 21.27 48.91
N VAL A 306 -29.18 21.49 47.78
CA VAL A 306 -28.94 22.64 46.84
C VAL A 306 -27.65 22.73 45.96
N LYS A 307 -27.91 22.73 44.63
CA LYS A 307 -27.23 23.39 43.46
C LYS A 307 -26.12 22.67 42.63
N PRO A 308 -25.95 23.04 41.34
CA PRO A 308 -25.19 22.28 40.32
C PRO A 308 -23.93 22.98 39.77
N GLN A 309 -23.20 22.31 38.85
CA GLN A 309 -22.54 22.92 37.66
C GLN A 309 -22.21 21.85 36.59
N GLU A 310 -21.79 22.29 35.39
CA GLU A 310 -21.57 21.43 34.21
C GLU A 310 -20.30 20.55 34.27
N SER A 311 -20.25 19.53 33.40
CA SER A 311 -19.10 19.35 32.50
C SER A 311 -19.42 18.44 31.31
N GLU A 312 -18.95 18.80 30.12
CA GLU A 312 -19.04 17.99 28.91
C GLU A 312 -18.14 16.76 29.01
N ARG A 313 -18.60 15.57 28.55
CA ARG A 313 -17.70 14.52 28.05
C ARG A 313 -18.25 13.87 26.79
N ILE A 314 -17.36 13.76 25.82
CA ILE A 314 -17.57 13.14 24.50
C ILE A 314 -17.88 11.65 24.68
N ALA A 315 -18.91 11.16 23.99
CA ALA A 315 -19.19 9.73 23.90
C ALA A 315 -18.39 9.09 22.75
N GLU A 316 -17.49 8.15 23.08
CA GLU A 316 -16.87 7.29 22.08
C GLU A 316 -17.87 6.19 21.64
N PRO A 317 -17.96 5.85 20.33
CA PRO A 317 -18.78 4.73 19.88
C PRO A 317 -18.13 3.39 20.26
N PRO A 318 -18.92 2.35 20.62
CA PRO A 318 -18.39 1.06 21.01
C PRO A 318 -17.69 0.34 19.85
N ALA A 319 -16.60 -0.37 20.16
CA ALA A 319 -15.83 -1.13 19.17
C ALA A 319 -16.60 -2.37 18.69
N THR A 320 -16.58 -2.62 17.37
CA THR A 320 -17.14 -3.82 16.75
C THR A 320 -16.20 -5.03 16.89
N GLU A 321 -16.76 -6.17 17.30
CA GLU A 321 -16.02 -7.42 17.39
C GLU A 321 -15.70 -8.00 15.99
N PRO A 322 -14.53 -8.66 15.81
CA PRO A 322 -14.22 -9.35 14.57
C PRO A 322 -14.94 -10.71 14.50
N VAL A 323 -15.86 -10.85 13.54
CA VAL A 323 -16.51 -12.14 13.25
C VAL A 323 -15.48 -13.18 12.83
N ALA A 324 -15.26 -14.19 13.68
CA ALA A 324 -14.47 -15.36 13.35
C ALA A 324 -15.28 -16.30 12.46
N GLY A 325 -14.89 -16.45 11.20
CA GLY A 325 -15.46 -17.45 10.31
C GLY A 325 -14.84 -18.82 10.58
N GLU A 326 -15.62 -19.75 11.10
CA GLU A 326 -15.23 -21.15 11.22
C GLU A 326 -15.09 -21.79 9.83
N VAL A 327 -14.03 -22.58 9.64
CA VAL A 327 -13.90 -23.51 8.52
C VAL A 327 -13.40 -24.82 9.10
N GLU A 328 -14.23 -25.85 9.04
CA GLU A 328 -13.91 -27.18 9.57
C GLU A 328 -12.71 -27.79 8.82
N ALA A 329 -11.85 -28.48 9.57
CA ALA A 329 -10.81 -29.34 9.03
C ALA A 329 -10.73 -30.61 9.89
N GLU A 330 -10.94 -31.76 9.27
CA GLU A 330 -11.15 -33.04 9.96
C GLU A 330 -9.95 -33.47 10.82
N SER A 331 -10.22 -33.88 12.06
CA SER A 331 -9.24 -34.44 12.97
C SER A 331 -8.96 -35.92 12.66
N GLY A 332 -7.93 -36.19 11.85
CA GLY A 332 -7.38 -37.54 11.69
C GLY A 332 -6.39 -37.89 12.81
N ASP A 333 -6.85 -38.63 13.83
CA ASP A 333 -6.01 -39.13 14.92
C ASP A 333 -5.13 -40.32 14.48
N ALA A 334 -3.90 -40.38 15.00
CA ALA A 334 -2.93 -41.46 14.78
C ALA A 334 -1.82 -41.42 15.84
N THR A 335 -2.08 -42.02 17.00
CA THR A 335 -1.13 -42.13 18.12
C THR A 335 0.01 -43.10 17.83
N ALA A 336 1.23 -42.73 18.26
CA ALA A 336 2.38 -43.63 18.40
C ALA A 336 3.45 -42.98 19.30
N GLU A 337 3.38 -43.23 20.61
CA GLU A 337 4.45 -42.86 21.54
C GLU A 337 5.65 -43.83 21.41
N SER A 338 6.84 -43.37 21.79
CA SER A 338 8.08 -44.13 21.69
C SER A 338 8.69 -44.42 23.07
N GLU A 339 8.68 -45.68 23.49
CA GLU A 339 9.51 -46.19 24.59
C GLU A 339 10.27 -47.46 24.15
N SER A 340 11.40 -47.72 24.81
CA SER A 340 12.45 -48.74 24.54
C SER A 340 13.24 -48.59 23.22
#